data_AF-A0A1G7E1A6-F1
#
_entry.id   AF-A0A1G7E1A6-F1
#
_cell.length_a   1.000
_cell.length_b   1.000
_cell.length_c   1.000
_cell.angle_alpha   90.00
_cell.angle_beta   90.00
_cell.angle_gamma   90.00
#
_symmetry.space_group_name_H-M   'P 1'
#
loop_
_entity.id
_entity.type
_entity.pdbx_description
1 polymer ?
#
loop_
_entity_poly.entity_id
_entity_poly.type
_entity_poly.pdbx_seq_one_letter_code
_entity_poly.pdbx_strand_id
1 'polypeptide(L)'
;MGPYRDIVILTGAGVSAESGVRTFRDNDGLWEEHRVEDVATPEAFARDPKLVQRFYNLRRAQLPTVQPNDAHKAIARLQRELDGRVTVVTQNVVI
;
A
#
# COMPACT_ATOMS: atom_id res chain seq x y z
N MET A 1 30.77 2.38 11.97
CA MET A 1 30.21 1.99 10.66
C MET A 1 29.40 0.74 10.86
N GLY A 2 28.12 0.74 10.47
CA GLY A 2 27.27 -0.45 10.58
C GLY A 2 27.71 -1.53 9.59
N PRO A 3 27.44 -2.82 9.86
CA PRO A 3 27.91 -3.93 9.02
C PRO A 3 27.18 -4.02 7.67
N TYR A 4 26.02 -3.38 7.53
CA TYR A 4 25.19 -3.44 6.32
C TYR A 4 25.29 -2.15 5.51
N ARG A 5 25.71 -2.25 4.25
CA ARG A 5 25.80 -1.13 3.31
C ARG A 5 24.69 -1.12 2.26
N ASP A 6 24.04 -2.26 2.02
CA ASP A 6 22.96 -2.41 1.05
C ASP A 6 21.79 -3.14 1.72
N ILE A 7 20.67 -2.43 1.89
CA ILE A 7 19.46 -2.93 2.55
C ILE A 7 18.29 -2.91 1.56
N VAL A 8 17.56 -4.00 1.46
CA VAL A 8 16.30 -4.09 0.72
C VAL A 8 15.15 -4.27 1.70
N ILE A 9 14.11 -3.46 1.57
CA ILE A 9 12.90 -3.52 2.40
C ILE A 9 11.72 -3.82 1.47
N LEU A 10 11.06 -4.96 1.67
CA LEU A 10 9.80 -5.30 1.01
C LEU A 10 8.63 -4.93 1.92
N THR A 11 7.76 -4.02 1.49
CA THR A 11 6.55 -3.62 2.22
C THR A 11 5.28 -4.15 1.56
N GLY A 12 4.22 -4.26 2.37
CA GLY A 12 2.87 -4.62 1.93
C GLY A 12 1.84 -3.89 2.78
N ALA A 13 0.55 -4.16 2.55
CA ALA A 13 -0.54 -3.30 3.03
C ALA A 13 -0.55 -3.07 4.56
N GLY A 14 -0.01 -4.02 5.34
CA GLY A 14 0.11 -3.88 6.79
C GLY A 14 0.92 -2.67 7.24
N VAL A 15 1.92 -2.21 6.46
CA VAL A 15 2.69 -1.00 6.81
C VAL A 15 1.81 0.25 6.81
N SER A 16 0.72 0.27 6.04
CA SER A 16 -0.19 1.40 5.87
C SER A 16 -1.44 1.30 6.76
N ALA A 17 -1.62 0.19 7.49
CA ALA A 17 -2.79 -0.03 8.33
C ALA A 17 -2.94 1.06 9.40
N GLU A 18 -1.85 1.42 10.08
CA GLU A 18 -1.83 2.50 11.08
C GLU A 18 -2.04 3.90 10.48
N SER A 19 -1.95 4.03 9.15
CA SER A 19 -2.30 5.27 8.43
C SER A 19 -3.79 5.36 8.09
N GLY A 20 -4.62 4.42 8.55
CA GLY A 20 -6.05 4.37 8.27
C GLY A 20 -6.41 3.71 6.93
N VAL A 21 -5.44 3.07 6.27
CA VAL A 21 -5.68 2.34 5.01
C VAL A 21 -6.13 0.92 5.34
N ARG A 22 -7.34 0.55 4.92
CA ARG A 22 -7.84 -0.83 5.10
C ARG A 22 -7.03 -1.82 4.28
N THR A 23 -6.49 -2.84 4.95
CA THR A 23 -5.76 -3.93 4.28
C THR A 23 -6.71 -4.92 3.63
N PHE A 24 -6.19 -5.75 2.73
CA PHE A 24 -6.97 -6.76 2.03
C PHE A 24 -7.34 -7.97 2.93
N ARG A 25 -6.52 -8.30 3.94
CA ARG A 25 -6.59 -9.61 4.62
C ARG A 25 -7.45 -9.62 5.89
N ASP A 26 -7.96 -8.47 6.33
CA ASP A 26 -8.60 -8.36 7.64
C ASP A 26 -10.13 -8.55 7.61
N ASN A 27 -10.75 -8.86 6.46
CA ASN A 27 -12.21 -8.77 6.30
C ASN A 27 -12.82 -9.92 5.46
N ASP A 28 -12.53 -11.18 5.79
CA ASP A 28 -13.12 -12.38 5.15
C ASP A 28 -13.00 -12.44 3.60
N GLY A 29 -11.92 -11.86 3.05
CA GLY A 29 -11.68 -11.79 1.60
C GLY A 29 -12.38 -10.62 0.89
N LEU A 30 -13.03 -9.74 1.64
CA LEU A 30 -13.59 -8.49 1.14
C LEU A 30 -12.59 -7.34 1.27
N TRP A 31 -12.43 -6.59 0.19
CA TRP A 31 -11.71 -5.33 0.18
C TRP A 31 -12.71 -4.19 0.02
N GLU A 32 -12.91 -3.37 1.06
CA GLU A 32 -13.99 -2.35 1.08
C GLU A 32 -15.36 -2.96 0.73
N GLU A 33 -15.71 -4.09 1.33
CA GLU A 33 -16.98 -4.80 1.10
C GLU A 33 -17.14 -5.44 -0.29
N HIS A 34 -16.11 -5.36 -1.16
CA HIS A 34 -16.09 -6.02 -2.46
C HIS A 34 -15.18 -7.26 -2.45
N ARG A 35 -15.60 -8.33 -3.13
CA ARG A 35 -14.67 -9.41 -3.47
C ARG A 35 -13.59 -8.90 -4.41
N VAL A 36 -12.35 -9.29 -4.20
CA VAL A 36 -11.23 -8.82 -5.05
C VAL A 36 -11.39 -9.22 -6.51
N GLU A 37 -11.97 -10.40 -6.77
CA GLU A 37 -12.27 -10.88 -8.13
C GLU A 37 -13.28 -10.02 -8.89
N ASP A 38 -13.99 -9.11 -8.22
CA ASP A 38 -14.96 -8.19 -8.83
C ASP A 38 -14.39 -6.80 -9.10
N VAL A 39 -13.21 -6.48 -8.57
CA VAL A 39 -12.69 -5.10 -8.58
C VAL A 39 -11.21 -4.96 -8.95
N ALA A 40 -10.41 -6.04 -8.90
CA ALA A 40 -8.97 -5.97 -9.10
C ALA A 40 -8.43 -7.05 -10.05
N THR A 41 -9.20 -7.40 -11.08
CA THR A 41 -8.75 -8.29 -12.17
C THR A 41 -9.04 -7.67 -13.54
N PRO A 42 -8.27 -8.01 -14.59
CA PRO A 42 -8.58 -7.60 -15.96
C PRO A 42 -10.00 -8.01 -16.40
N GLU A 43 -10.44 -9.20 -16.00
CA GLU A 43 -11.76 -9.75 -16.33
C GLU A 43 -12.87 -8.94 -15.66
N ALA A 44 -12.68 -8.51 -14.40
CA ALA A 44 -13.62 -7.64 -13.70
C ALA A 44 -13.77 -6.29 -14.42
N PHE A 45 -12.65 -5.69 -14.85
CA PHE A 45 -12.68 -4.43 -15.59
C PHE A 45 -13.36 -4.58 -16.95
N ALA A 46 -13.14 -5.68 -17.65
CA ALA A 46 -13.84 -5.99 -18.90
C ALA A 46 -15.36 -6.21 -18.68
N ARG A 47 -15.73 -6.85 -17.57
CA ARG A 47 -17.13 -7.14 -17.21
C ARG A 47 -17.91 -5.90 -16.78
N ASP A 48 -17.37 -5.09 -15.86
CA ASP A 48 -17.99 -3.85 -15.40
C ASP A 48 -16.94 -2.77 -15.08
N PRO A 49 -16.50 -1.99 -16.08
CA PRO A 49 -15.50 -0.95 -15.86
C PRO A 49 -16.00 0.19 -14.97
N LYS A 50 -17.33 0.42 -14.89
CA LYS A 50 -17.90 1.47 -14.05
C LYS A 50 -17.78 1.11 -12.57
N LEU A 51 -18.01 -0.15 -12.22
CA LEU A 51 -17.79 -0.67 -10.87
C LEU A 51 -16.32 -0.55 -10.46
N VAL A 52 -15.41 -1.06 -11.28
CA VAL A 52 -13.97 -1.01 -11.00
C VAL A 52 -13.49 0.43 -10.86
N GLN A 53 -13.88 1.33 -11.77
CA GLN A 53 -13.50 2.74 -11.65
C GLN A 53 -14.07 3.40 -10.39
N ARG A 54 -15.34 3.14 -10.06
CA ARG A 54 -15.94 3.68 -8.83
C ARG A 54 -15.20 3.20 -7.58
N PHE A 55 -14.86 1.91 -7.53
CA PHE A 55 -14.07 1.33 -6.45
C PHE A 55 -12.72 2.04 -6.25
N TYR A 56 -11.93 2.21 -7.32
CA TYR A 56 -10.66 2.94 -7.23
C TYR A 56 -10.84 4.45 -7.01
N ASN A 57 -11.92 5.06 -7.49
CA ASN A 57 -12.24 6.48 -7.24
C ASN A 57 -12.49 6.75 -5.76
N LEU A 58 -13.25 5.89 -5.09
CA LEU A 58 -13.51 6.00 -3.65
C LEU A 58 -12.19 5.96 -2.86
N ARG A 59 -11.27 5.05 -3.23
CA ARG A 59 -9.93 5.02 -2.63
C ARG A 59 -9.12 6.28 -2.88
N ARG A 60 -9.10 6.77 -4.12
CA ARG A 60 -8.39 8.01 -4.44
C ARG A 60 -8.95 9.20 -3.66
N ALA A 61 -10.26 9.24 -3.44
CA ALA A 61 -10.90 10.29 -2.64
C ALA A 61 -10.52 10.25 -1.15
N GLN A 62 -10.11 9.09 -0.62
CA GLN A 62 -9.61 8.94 0.75
C GLN A 62 -8.12 9.33 0.89
N LEU A 63 -7.36 9.38 -0.21
CA LEU A 63 -5.92 9.68 -0.15
C LEU A 63 -5.55 11.00 0.55
N PRO A 64 -6.29 12.11 0.38
CA PRO A 64 -5.98 13.36 1.07
C PRO A 64 -6.11 13.27 2.60
N THR A 65 -6.82 12.28 3.13
CA THR A 65 -7.07 12.14 4.58
C THR A 65 -6.08 11.20 5.28
N VAL A 66 -5.21 10.53 4.52
CA VAL A 66 -4.21 9.59 5.07
C VAL A 66 -2.82 10.25 5.10
N GLN A 67 -2.02 9.88 6.11
CA GLN A 67 -0.68 10.42 6.30
C GLN A 67 0.32 9.30 6.59
N PRO A 68 1.61 9.45 6.23
CA PRO A 68 2.63 8.47 6.58
C PRO A 68 2.72 8.29 8.11
N ASN A 69 2.57 7.05 8.57
CA ASN A 69 2.79 6.68 9.97
C ASN A 69 4.29 6.57 10.32
N ASP A 70 4.59 6.17 11.54
CA ASP A 70 5.95 6.11 12.05
C ASP A 70 6.82 5.04 11.37
N ALA A 71 6.23 3.96 10.84
CA ALA A 71 6.96 2.98 10.04
C ALA A 71 7.49 3.60 8.73
N HIS A 72 6.66 4.35 8.01
CA HIS A 72 7.09 5.07 6.81
C HIS A 72 8.19 6.09 7.11
N LYS A 73 8.02 6.85 8.19
CA LYS A 73 9.02 7.84 8.62
C LYS A 73 10.34 7.18 9.01
N ALA A 74 10.30 6.02 9.68
CA ALA A 74 11.48 5.26 10.06
C ALA A 74 12.24 4.74 8.84
N ILE A 75 11.53 4.20 7.83
CA ILE A 75 12.13 3.75 6.57
C ILE A 75 12.77 4.95 5.85
N ALA A 76 12.06 6.07 5.73
CA ALA A 76 12.59 7.29 5.11
C ALA A 76 13.80 7.85 5.87
N ARG A 77 13.80 7.77 7.20
CA ARG A 77 14.93 8.16 8.05
C ARG A 77 16.14 7.25 7.79
N LEU A 78 15.95 5.93 7.79
CA LEU A 78 17.01 4.96 7.51
C LEU A 78 17.64 5.21 6.14
N GLN A 79 16.82 5.46 5.12
CA GLN A 79 17.32 5.76 3.77
C GLN A 79 18.15 7.05 3.70
N ARG A 80 17.85 8.05 4.53
CA ARG A 80 18.62 9.30 4.58
C ARG A 80 19.91 9.19 5.41
N GLU A 81 19.90 8.40 6.48
CA GLU A 81 20.98 8.37 7.47
C GLU A 81 22.01 7.26 7.22
N LEU A 82 21.68 6.23 6.44
CA LEU A 82 22.60 5.15 6.13
C LEU A 82 23.73 5.63 5.19
N ASP A 83 24.99 5.40 5.58
CA ASP A 83 26.16 5.51 4.70
C ASP A 83 26.23 4.31 3.73
N GLY A 84 25.22 4.21 2.87
CA GLY A 84 24.96 3.08 2.00
C GLY A 84 23.67 3.27 1.20
N ARG A 85 23.09 2.17 0.71
CA ARG A 85 21.87 2.17 -0.07
C ARG A 85 20.74 1.46 0.67
N VAL A 86 19.57 2.10 0.67
CA VAL A 86 18.30 1.46 1.03
C VAL A 86 17.42 1.43 -0.20
N THR A 87 16.92 0.25 -0.56
CA THR A 87 15.94 0.06 -1.64
C THR A 87 14.62 -0.40 -1.05
N VAL A 88 13.58 0.40 -1.23
CA VAL A 88 12.22 0.03 -0.81
C VAL A 88 11.48 -0.54 -2.01
N VAL A 89 11.03 -1.78 -1.90
CA VAL A 89 10.12 -2.42 -2.85
C VAL A 89 8.77 -2.50 -2.16
N THR A 90 7.73 -1.90 -2.74
CA THR A 90 6.40 -1.86 -2.13
C THR A 90 5.39 -2.58 -3.00
N GLN A 91 4.52 -3.37 -2.36
CA GLN A 91 3.32 -3.92 -2.98
C GLN A 91 2.13 -2.95 -2.88
N ASN A 92 2.29 -1.86 -2.14
CA ASN A 92 1.20 -0.91 -1.89
C ASN A 92 1.02 0.04 -3.07
N VAL A 93 -0.23 0.34 -3.35
CA VAL A 93 -0.64 1.36 -4.32
C VAL A 93 -1.08 2.67 -3.65
N VAL A 94 -1.12 2.69 -2.31
CA VAL A 94 -1.49 3.84 -1.47
C VAL A 94 -0.64 3.80 -0.18
N ILE A 95 -0.12 4.97 0.24
CA ILE A 95 0.93 5.25 1.26
C ILE A 95 1.91 4.10 1.55
#